data_AF-A0A7C1ZSS0-F1
#
_entry.id   AF-A0A7C1ZSS0-F1
#
_cell.length_a   1.000
_cell.length_b   1.000
_cell.length_c   1.000
_cell.angle_alpha   90.00
_cell.angle_beta   90.00
_cell.angle_gamma   90.00
#
_symmetry.space_group_name_H-M   'P 1'
#
loop_
_entity.id
_entity.type
_entity.pdbx_description
1 polymer ?
#
loop_
_entity_poly.entity_id
_entity_poly.type
_entity_poly.pdbx_seq_one_letter_code
_entity_poly.pdbx_strand_id
1 'polypeptide(L)'
;MNKYFKIAFLILGYLFSPSLSEAQGPVISGDFTDLSFKEFVRKVEDQVPVRFIYLEIWMQDISVSVRGDNLDLMEVLSDQFRGTELNFQIDTDNRIFITRGMHMVLDLPDYENSSIKASMGKEGANVLTNTEKLYIEGRKAVIVSTLIIGNEKDLGNRDEAVINGELKDAENGEPL
;
A
#
# COMPACT_ATOMS: atom_id res chain seq x y z
N MET A 1 -52.36 9.28 -29.85
CA MET A 1 -51.01 9.43 -29.24
C MET A 1 -50.88 10.86 -28.75
N ASN A 2 -51.01 11.08 -27.44
CA ASN A 2 -51.34 12.38 -26.86
C ASN A 2 -50.15 13.33 -26.90
N LYS A 3 -50.35 14.54 -27.41
CA LYS A 3 -49.30 15.58 -27.55
C LYS A 3 -48.60 15.86 -26.20
N TYR A 4 -49.35 15.72 -25.10
CA TYR A 4 -48.87 15.82 -23.72
C TYR A 4 -47.90 14.71 -23.31
N PHE A 5 -48.05 13.49 -23.86
CA PHE A 5 -47.13 12.38 -23.59
C PHE A 5 -45.76 12.64 -24.22
N LYS A 6 -45.72 13.25 -25.40
CA LYS A 6 -44.46 13.66 -26.06
C LYS A 6 -43.75 14.78 -25.30
N ILE A 7 -44.50 15.72 -24.73
CA ILE A 7 -43.95 16.84 -23.93
C ILE A 7 -43.41 16.34 -22.59
N ALA A 8 -44.13 15.42 -21.93
CA ALA A 8 -43.66 14.81 -20.68
C ALA A 8 -42.35 14.02 -20.88
N PHE A 9 -42.22 13.31 -22.01
CA PHE A 9 -40.98 12.57 -22.33
C PHE A 9 -39.80 13.52 -22.61
N LEU A 10 -40.05 14.69 -23.17
CA LEU A 10 -39.02 15.70 -23.47
C LEU A 10 -38.52 16.41 -22.20
N ILE A 11 -39.40 16.64 -21.21
CA ILE A 11 -39.03 17.18 -19.90
C ILE A 11 -38.25 16.14 -19.06
N LEU A 12 -38.64 14.87 -19.13
CA LEU A 12 -37.98 13.80 -18.38
C LEU A 12 -36.56 13.52 -18.88
N GLY A 13 -36.30 13.69 -20.18
CA GLY A 13 -34.94 13.59 -20.74
C GLY A 13 -34.01 14.73 -20.33
N TYR A 14 -34.53 15.91 -20.00
CA TYR A 14 -33.73 17.07 -19.60
C TYR A 14 -33.26 17.00 -18.13
N LEU A 15 -33.95 16.21 -17.28
CA LEU A 15 -33.53 15.98 -15.90
C LEU A 15 -32.41 14.93 -15.77
N PHE A 16 -32.08 14.25 -16.87
CA PHE A 16 -31.13 13.13 -16.90
C PHE A 16 -29.88 13.42 -17.75
N SER A 17 -29.51 14.68 -17.95
CA SER A 17 -28.18 14.98 -18.50
C SER A 17 -27.12 14.53 -17.49
N PRO A 18 -26.26 13.55 -17.83
CA PRO A 18 -25.08 13.30 -17.02
C PRO A 18 -24.26 14.59 -17.05
N SER A 19 -24.03 15.18 -15.88
CA SER A 19 -23.00 16.19 -15.71
C SER A 19 -21.69 15.53 -16.11
N LEU A 20 -21.23 15.81 -17.32
CA LEU A 20 -19.88 15.51 -17.76
C LEU A 20 -18.98 16.36 -16.85
N SER A 21 -18.54 15.78 -15.73
CA SER A 21 -17.50 16.40 -14.91
C SER A 21 -16.26 16.42 -15.78
N GLU A 22 -16.00 17.59 -16.36
CA GLU A 22 -14.80 17.89 -17.10
C GLU A 22 -13.59 17.51 -16.23
N ALA A 23 -12.57 16.92 -16.84
CA ALA A 23 -11.37 16.37 -16.18
C ALA A 23 -10.44 17.47 -15.60
N GLN A 24 -11.02 18.54 -15.06
CA GLN A 24 -10.33 19.57 -14.31
C GLN A 24 -10.33 19.13 -12.84
N GLY A 25 -9.14 19.00 -12.26
CA GLY A 25 -8.96 18.59 -10.87
C GLY A 25 -9.65 19.55 -9.89
N PRO A 26 -9.78 19.15 -8.61
CA PRO A 26 -10.35 20.01 -7.58
C PRO A 26 -9.60 21.35 -7.48
N VAL A 27 -10.31 22.46 -7.69
CA VAL A 27 -9.76 23.82 -7.58
C VAL A 27 -10.04 24.43 -6.21
N ILE A 28 -9.05 25.13 -5.65
CA ILE A 28 -9.14 25.82 -4.36
C ILE A 28 -8.83 27.30 -4.52
N SER A 29 -9.39 28.15 -3.66
CA SER A 29 -9.08 29.59 -3.64
C SER A 29 -8.82 30.07 -2.21
N GLY A 30 -7.92 31.03 -2.07
CA GLY A 30 -7.69 31.70 -0.80
C GLY A 30 -6.22 31.85 -0.43
N ASP A 31 -6.03 32.19 0.85
CA ASP A 31 -4.71 32.41 1.45
C ASP A 31 -4.34 31.23 2.36
N PHE A 32 -3.30 30.52 1.93
CA PHE A 32 -2.69 29.40 2.62
C PHE A 32 -1.23 29.71 2.98
N THR A 33 -0.91 30.98 3.25
CA THR A 33 0.44 31.39 3.65
C THR A 33 0.78 30.89 5.05
N ASP A 34 1.93 30.22 5.18
CA ASP A 34 2.49 29.69 6.44
C ASP A 34 1.51 28.86 7.28
N LEU A 35 0.67 28.05 6.61
CA LEU A 35 -0.23 27.15 7.30
C LEU A 35 0.44 25.81 7.55
N SER A 36 0.18 25.24 8.72
CA SER A 36 0.51 23.82 8.94
C SER A 36 -0.27 22.96 7.93
N PHE A 37 0.31 21.83 7.53
CA PHE A 37 -0.37 20.92 6.60
C PHE A 37 -1.76 20.49 7.09
N LYS A 38 -1.94 20.31 8.41
CA LYS A 38 -3.24 19.98 9.01
C LYS A 38 -4.28 21.09 8.81
N GLU A 39 -3.88 22.35 8.97
CA GLU A 39 -4.77 23.49 8.74
C GLU A 39 -5.10 23.68 7.27
N PHE A 40 -4.11 23.45 6.40
CA PHE A 40 -4.31 23.42 4.95
C PHE A 40 -5.37 22.39 4.57
N VAL A 41 -5.22 21.14 5.00
CA VAL A 41 -6.18 20.05 4.76
C VAL A 41 -7.59 20.46 5.18
N ARG A 42 -7.76 20.97 6.41
CA ARG A 42 -9.08 21.38 6.91
C ARG A 42 -9.72 22.43 6.01
N LYS A 43 -8.96 23.45 5.61
CA LYS A 43 -9.47 24.51 4.73
C LYS A 43 -9.84 24.00 3.34
N VAL A 44 -9.11 23.02 2.82
CA VAL A 44 -9.37 22.42 1.51
C VAL A 44 -10.61 21.54 1.55
N GLU A 45 -10.74 20.67 2.57
CA GLU A 45 -11.90 19.79 2.76
C GLU A 45 -13.20 20.58 3.01
N ASP A 46 -13.11 21.80 3.57
CA ASP A 46 -14.25 22.72 3.73
C ASP A 46 -14.70 23.34 2.39
N GLN A 47 -13.80 23.47 1.40
CA GLN A 47 -14.10 24.08 0.10
C GLN A 47 -14.51 23.05 -0.97
N VAL A 48 -13.89 21.87 -0.93
CA VAL A 48 -13.99 20.88 -2.00
C VAL A 48 -14.26 19.51 -1.38
N PRO A 49 -15.13 18.66 -1.97
CA PRO A 49 -15.44 17.34 -1.46
C PRO A 49 -14.28 16.36 -1.75
N VAL A 50 -13.17 16.55 -1.05
CA VAL A 50 -12.00 15.67 -1.03
C VAL A 50 -11.76 15.18 0.39
N ARG A 51 -11.03 14.08 0.54
CA ARG A 51 -10.59 13.60 1.86
C ARG A 51 -9.12 13.25 1.84
N PHE A 52 -8.35 13.81 2.77
CA PHE A 52 -6.93 13.51 2.92
C PHE A 52 -6.70 12.34 3.87
N ILE A 53 -5.87 11.39 3.42
CA ILE A 53 -5.47 10.22 4.20
C ILE A 53 -3.95 10.18 4.26
N TYR A 54 -3.40 10.41 5.45
CA TYR A 54 -1.97 10.49 5.69
C TYR A 54 -1.62 10.10 7.13
N LEU A 55 -0.36 9.74 7.37
CA LEU A 55 0.15 9.61 8.74
C LEU A 55 0.58 10.98 9.25
N GLU A 56 0.06 11.36 10.42
CA GLU A 56 0.30 12.68 11.03
C GLU A 56 1.79 12.97 11.24
N ILE A 57 2.57 11.95 11.61
CA ILE A 57 4.03 12.06 11.81
C ILE A 57 4.79 12.49 10.55
N TRP A 58 4.25 12.26 9.35
CA TRP A 58 4.89 12.67 8.10
C TRP A 58 4.65 14.15 7.76
N MET A 59 3.66 14.79 8.40
CA MET A 59 3.20 16.13 8.06
C MET A 59 3.56 17.18 9.11
N GLN A 60 4.27 16.81 10.18
CA GLN A 60 4.57 17.72 11.30
C GLN A 60 5.47 18.90 10.88
N ASP A 61 6.41 18.66 9.98
CA ASP A 61 7.39 19.66 9.53
C ASP A 61 7.01 20.31 8.19
N ILE A 62 5.81 20.03 7.66
CA ILE A 62 5.36 20.54 6.38
C ILE A 62 4.47 21.78 6.60
N SER A 63 4.96 22.94 6.17
CA SER A 63 4.16 24.16 6.04
C SER A 63 3.85 24.44 4.58
N VAL A 64 2.59 24.78 4.31
CA VAL A 64 2.14 25.19 2.98
C VAL A 64 2.18 26.71 2.91
N SER A 65 2.66 27.25 1.78
CA SER A 65 2.68 28.69 1.53
C SER A 65 2.30 28.98 0.10
N VAL A 66 0.98 29.05 -0.14
CA VAL A 66 0.42 29.39 -1.44
C VAL A 66 -0.74 30.36 -1.28
N ARG A 67 -0.89 31.27 -2.23
CA ARG A 67 -1.99 32.23 -2.28
C ARG A 67 -2.42 32.45 -3.71
N GLY A 68 -3.72 32.45 -3.94
CA GLY A 68 -4.29 32.73 -5.23
C GLY A 68 -5.75 32.33 -5.32
N ASP A 69 -6.33 32.62 -6.46
CA ASP A 69 -7.67 32.20 -6.84
C ASP A 69 -7.55 31.13 -7.92
N ASN A 70 -8.44 30.15 -7.89
CA ASN A 70 -8.51 29.05 -8.86
C ASN A 70 -7.20 28.26 -9.00
N LEU A 71 -6.62 27.87 -7.85
CA LEU A 71 -5.43 27.02 -7.78
C LEU A 71 -5.83 25.55 -7.98
N ASP A 72 -5.11 24.83 -8.85
CA ASP A 72 -5.26 23.38 -8.97
C ASP A 72 -4.64 22.70 -7.74
N LEU A 73 -5.45 21.96 -6.99
CA LEU A 73 -4.99 21.27 -5.79
C LEU A 73 -3.87 20.26 -6.08
N MET A 74 -3.90 19.61 -7.25
CA MET A 74 -2.88 18.63 -7.63
C MET A 74 -1.55 19.32 -7.92
N GLU A 75 -1.58 20.49 -8.56
CA GLU A 75 -0.38 21.30 -8.80
C GLU A 75 0.20 21.83 -7.49
N VAL A 76 -0.64 22.35 -6.59
CA VAL A 76 -0.23 22.80 -5.26
C VAL A 76 0.44 21.68 -4.47
N LEU A 77 -0.15 20.47 -4.44
CA LEU A 77 0.43 19.32 -3.74
C LEU A 77 1.73 18.85 -4.39
N SER A 78 1.79 18.83 -5.72
CA SER A 78 3.01 18.50 -6.48
C SER A 78 4.15 19.45 -6.16
N ASP A 79 3.88 20.75 -6.16
CA ASP A 79 4.85 21.79 -5.84
C ASP A 79 5.31 21.71 -4.38
N GLN A 80 4.38 21.45 -3.47
CA GLN A 80 4.66 21.36 -2.04
C GLN A 80 5.51 20.13 -1.69
N PHE A 81 5.30 19.00 -2.37
CA PHE A 81 6.03 17.77 -2.13
C PHE A 81 7.29 17.63 -3.00
N ARG A 82 7.51 18.56 -3.95
CA ARG A 82 8.69 18.58 -4.81
C ARG A 82 9.97 18.63 -3.96
N GLY A 83 10.84 17.62 -4.14
CA GLY A 83 12.10 17.49 -3.41
C GLY A 83 11.97 16.86 -2.02
N THR A 84 10.77 16.42 -1.63
CA THR A 84 10.54 15.61 -0.43
C THR A 84 10.44 14.12 -0.78
N GLU A 85 10.46 13.25 0.22
CA GLU A 85 10.16 11.82 0.05
C GLU A 85 8.65 11.52 0.02
N LEU A 86 7.81 12.56 0.03
CA LEU A 86 6.35 12.43 0.05
C LEU A 86 5.82 12.32 -1.38
N ASN A 87 4.91 11.38 -1.57
CA ASN A 87 4.15 11.17 -2.79
C ASN A 87 2.67 11.26 -2.47
N PHE A 88 1.87 11.65 -3.45
CA PHE A 88 0.42 11.65 -3.32
C PHE A 88 -0.24 10.91 -4.49
N GLN A 89 -1.38 10.30 -4.24
CA GLN A 89 -2.24 9.70 -5.26
C GLN A 89 -3.70 10.00 -4.96
N ILE A 90 -4.50 10.14 -6.02
CA ILE A 90 -5.94 10.37 -5.93
C ILE A 90 -6.69 9.12 -6.38
N ASP A 91 -7.66 8.70 -5.58
CA ASP A 91 -8.59 7.62 -5.93
C ASP A 91 -9.85 8.18 -6.59
N THR A 92 -10.59 7.29 -7.26
CA THR A 92 -11.90 7.49 -7.87
C THR A 92 -12.96 8.09 -6.93
N ASP A 93 -12.79 7.91 -5.62
CA ASP A 93 -13.64 8.46 -4.55
C ASP A 93 -13.21 9.86 -4.05
N ASN A 94 -12.36 10.60 -4.78
CA ASN A 94 -11.79 11.89 -4.37
C ASN A 94 -10.99 11.83 -3.05
N ARG A 95 -10.40 10.67 -2.77
CA ARG A 95 -9.52 10.47 -1.61
C ARG A 95 -8.08 10.70 -2.03
N ILE A 96 -7.39 11.58 -1.32
CA ILE A 96 -5.99 11.91 -1.54
C ILE A 96 -5.16 11.15 -0.51
N PHE A 97 -4.43 10.15 -0.98
CA PHE A 97 -3.50 9.38 -0.16
C PHE A 97 -2.13 9.99 -0.23
N ILE A 98 -1.52 10.28 0.92
CA ILE A 98 -0.15 10.78 0.99
C ILE A 98 0.71 9.75 1.68
N THR A 99 1.80 9.36 1.02
CA THR A 99 2.73 8.35 1.49
C THR A 99 4.17 8.84 1.44
N ARG A 100 4.99 8.30 2.33
CA ARG A 100 6.43 8.53 2.32
C ARG A 100 7.14 7.34 1.68
N GLY A 101 8.01 7.59 0.71
CA GLY A 101 8.77 6.54 0.02
C GLY A 101 8.03 5.93 -1.18
N MET A 102 8.27 4.64 -1.44
CA MET A 102 7.98 3.97 -2.72
C MET A 102 6.63 4.34 -3.35
N HIS A 103 6.69 4.65 -4.64
CA HIS A 103 5.53 4.87 -5.51
C HIS A 103 4.60 3.67 -5.39
N MET A 104 3.37 3.88 -4.90
CA MET A 104 2.39 2.79 -4.83
C MET A 104 1.95 2.52 -6.27
N VAL A 105 2.29 1.36 -6.81
CA VAL A 105 1.72 0.90 -8.06
C VAL A 105 0.26 0.53 -7.75
N LEU A 106 -0.66 1.44 -8.07
CA LEU A 106 -2.11 1.23 -7.88
C LEU A 106 -2.71 0.33 -8.97
N ASP A 107 -2.04 0.23 -10.11
CA ASP A 107 -2.47 -0.62 -11.21
C ASP A 107 -2.02 -2.06 -10.99
N LEU A 108 -3.00 -2.97 -10.95
CA LEU A 108 -2.72 -4.38 -11.09
C LEU A 108 -2.20 -4.62 -12.52
N PRO A 109 -1.11 -5.38 -12.71
CA PRO A 109 -0.67 -5.74 -14.06
C PRO A 109 -1.79 -6.48 -14.77
N ASP A 110 -2.01 -6.12 -16.04
CA ASP A 110 -2.98 -6.80 -16.91
C ASP A 110 -2.66 -8.30 -16.93
N TYR A 111 -3.51 -9.09 -16.28
CA TYR A 111 -3.45 -10.54 -16.41
C TYR A 111 -4.07 -10.89 -17.77
N GLU A 112 -3.28 -10.80 -18.84
CA GLU A 112 -3.66 -11.45 -20.09
C GLU A 112 -3.73 -12.95 -19.83
N ASN A 113 -4.96 -13.47 -19.85
CA ASN A 113 -5.23 -14.90 -19.80
C ASN A 113 -4.80 -15.50 -21.15
N SER A 114 -3.49 -15.57 -21.39
CA SER A 114 -2.95 -16.38 -22.46
C SER A 114 -3.37 -17.80 -22.13
N SER A 115 -4.34 -18.31 -22.88
CA SER A 115 -4.58 -19.74 -22.96
C SER A 115 -3.29 -20.34 -23.50
N ILE A 116 -2.37 -20.66 -22.58
CA ILE A 116 -1.21 -21.47 -22.87
C ILE A 116 -1.80 -22.79 -23.35
N LYS A 117 -1.91 -22.92 -24.66
CA LYS A 117 -1.97 -24.23 -25.31
C LYS A 117 -0.82 -24.99 -24.70
N ALA A 118 -1.15 -26.00 -23.92
CA ALA A 118 -0.23 -26.96 -23.35
C ALA A 118 0.47 -27.69 -24.52
N SER A 119 1.47 -27.04 -25.09
CA SER A 119 2.52 -27.67 -25.85
C SER A 119 3.33 -28.43 -24.83
N MET A 120 3.02 -29.72 -24.71
CA MET A 120 3.80 -30.71 -23.99
C MET A 120 5.19 -30.78 -24.64
N GLY A 121 6.08 -29.87 -24.23
CA GLY A 121 7.51 -29.88 -24.49
C GLY A 121 8.21 -30.48 -23.28
N LYS A 122 8.75 -31.69 -23.45
CA LYS A 122 9.60 -32.33 -22.46
C LYS A 122 10.92 -31.56 -22.35
N GLU A 123 11.44 -31.54 -21.13
CA GLU A 123 12.78 -31.12 -20.70
C GLU A 123 13.01 -29.62 -20.46
N GLY A 124 13.14 -29.31 -19.17
CA GLY A 124 13.51 -28.02 -18.60
C GLY A 124 13.12 -28.05 -17.13
N ALA A 125 14.00 -28.63 -16.30
CA ALA A 125 13.78 -28.91 -14.89
C ALA A 125 13.08 -27.76 -14.15
N ASN A 126 12.14 -28.09 -13.26
CA ASN A 126 11.52 -27.20 -12.28
C ASN A 126 12.62 -26.54 -11.42
N VAL A 127 13.23 -25.48 -11.92
CA VAL A 127 14.07 -24.59 -11.12
C VAL A 127 13.11 -23.61 -10.48
N LEU A 128 12.61 -24.00 -9.30
CA LEU A 128 11.86 -23.11 -8.43
C LEU A 128 12.65 -21.81 -8.27
N THR A 129 11.99 -20.68 -8.47
CA THR A 129 12.56 -19.39 -8.14
C THR A 129 12.91 -19.34 -6.64
N ASN A 130 13.88 -18.52 -6.24
CA ASN A 130 14.26 -18.41 -4.81
C ASN A 130 13.06 -18.07 -3.92
N THR A 131 12.12 -17.28 -4.44
CA THR A 131 10.86 -16.95 -3.76
C THR A 131 9.95 -18.16 -3.58
N GLU A 132 9.80 -19.01 -4.60
CA GLU A 132 9.00 -20.24 -4.51
C GLU A 132 9.64 -21.27 -3.57
N LYS A 133 10.98 -21.37 -3.55
CA LYS A 133 11.68 -22.19 -2.54
C LYS A 133 11.36 -21.73 -1.13
N LEU A 134 11.49 -20.44 -0.84
CA LEU A 134 11.22 -19.88 0.49
C LEU A 134 9.76 -20.05 0.92
N TYR A 135 8.82 -20.07 -0.03
CA TYR A 135 7.40 -20.26 0.25
C TYR A 135 7.02 -21.73 0.48
N ILE A 136 7.58 -22.64 -0.31
CA ILE A 136 7.36 -24.10 -0.17
C ILE A 136 8.05 -24.63 1.09
N GLU A 137 9.24 -24.12 1.39
CA GLU A 137 10.02 -24.60 2.52
C GLU A 137 9.38 -24.20 3.87
N GLY A 138 8.53 -23.17 3.85
CA GLY A 138 7.79 -22.69 5.01
C GLY A 138 8.72 -22.21 6.12
N ARG A 139 8.23 -21.38 7.03
CA ARG A 139 8.96 -21.20 8.29
C ARG A 139 8.85 -22.53 9.04
N LYS A 140 9.88 -23.37 8.95
CA LYS A 140 10.06 -24.49 9.89
C LYS A 140 10.05 -23.84 11.27
N ALA A 141 8.93 -23.99 11.98
CA ALA A 141 8.84 -23.56 13.36
C ALA A 141 10.05 -24.17 14.06
N VAL A 142 10.88 -23.35 14.70
CA VAL A 142 11.99 -23.85 15.52
C VAL A 142 11.36 -24.65 16.64
N ILE A 143 11.24 -25.96 16.45
CA ILE A 143 10.79 -26.88 17.47
C ILE A 143 11.95 -26.95 18.45
N VAL A 144 11.80 -26.34 19.62
CA VAL A 144 12.74 -26.50 20.72
C VAL A 144 12.70 -27.97 21.11
N SER A 145 13.71 -28.73 20.68
CA SER A 145 13.84 -30.15 21.02
C SER A 145 14.49 -30.27 22.39
N THR A 146 13.72 -30.73 23.38
CA THR A 146 14.25 -31.05 24.71
C THR A 146 14.98 -32.40 24.67
N LEU A 147 16.30 -32.37 24.87
CA LEU A 147 17.10 -33.58 25.07
C LEU A 147 17.22 -33.86 26.57
N ILE A 148 16.72 -35.00 27.02
CA ILE A 148 16.88 -35.46 28.41
C ILE A 148 18.15 -36.32 28.47
N ILE A 149 19.08 -35.95 29.34
CA ILE A 149 20.35 -36.67 29.55
C ILE A 149 20.34 -37.30 30.94
N GLY A 150 20.48 -38.61 31.01
CA GLY A 150 20.53 -39.39 32.26
C GLY A 150 19.21 -40.09 32.62
N ASN A 151 19.28 -41.02 33.56
CA ASN A 151 18.12 -41.73 34.13
C ASN A 151 18.11 -41.48 35.64
N GLU A 152 17.00 -40.96 36.15
CA GLU A 152 16.83 -40.61 37.57
C GLU A 152 17.08 -41.80 38.52
N LYS A 153 16.89 -43.04 38.03
CA LYS A 153 17.07 -44.27 38.82
C LYS A 153 18.51 -44.77 38.91
N ASP A 154 19.40 -44.28 38.04
CA ASP A 154 20.80 -44.72 37.96
C ASP A 154 21.76 -43.73 38.65
N LEU A 155 21.21 -42.69 39.32
CA LEU A 155 21.95 -41.69 40.10
C LEU A 155 22.42 -42.28 41.44
N GLY A 156 23.44 -43.13 41.42
CA GLY A 156 24.17 -43.45 42.65
C GLY A 156 24.92 -42.22 43.16
N ASN A 157 24.49 -41.64 44.30
CA ASN A 157 25.13 -40.59 45.13
C ASN A 157 26.02 -39.55 44.40
N ARG A 158 25.65 -39.17 43.17
CA ARG A 158 26.37 -38.25 42.30
C ARG A 158 25.41 -37.14 41.92
N ASP A 159 25.62 -35.97 42.52
CA ASP A 159 24.76 -34.79 42.35
C ASP A 159 25.19 -33.90 41.17
N GLU A 160 26.26 -34.27 40.46
CA GLU A 160 26.85 -33.46 39.39
C GLU A 160 26.93 -34.21 38.06
N ALA A 161 26.48 -33.55 37.00
CA ALA A 161 26.60 -34.00 35.61
C ALA A 161 27.34 -32.93 34.80
N VAL A 162 28.37 -33.36 34.04
CA VAL A 162 29.15 -32.48 33.16
C VAL A 162 28.75 -32.77 31.71
N ILE A 163 28.28 -31.74 31.02
CA ILE A 163 27.89 -31.81 29.61
C ILE A 163 28.93 -31.04 28.80
N ASN A 164 29.51 -31.68 27.79
CA ASN A 164 30.41 -31.05 26.81
C ASN A 164 29.78 -31.18 25.42
N GLY A 165 29.84 -30.12 24.62
CA GLY A 165 29.29 -30.10 23.26
C GLY A 165 29.90 -29.01 22.40
N GLU A 166 29.69 -29.12 21.09
CA GLU A 166 30.11 -28.14 20.08
C GLU A 166 28.86 -27.53 19.44
N LEU A 167 28.89 -26.23 19.19
CA LEU A 167 27.82 -25.53 18.46
C LEU A 167 28.19 -25.47 16.99
N LYS A 168 27.29 -25.94 16.13
CA LYS A 168 27.43 -25.89 14.67
C LYS A 168 26.18 -25.29 14.06
N ASP A 169 26.34 -24.53 13.00
CA ASP A 169 25.22 -24.00 12.22
C ASP A 169 24.47 -25.16 11.53
N ALA A 170 23.14 -25.11 11.60
CA ALA A 170 22.27 -26.21 11.18
C ALA A 170 22.19 -26.40 9.66
N GLU A 171 22.51 -25.36 8.88
CA GLU A 171 22.44 -25.40 7.42
C GLU A 171 23.78 -25.77 6.79
N ASN A 172 24.90 -25.30 7.35
CA ASN A 172 26.23 -25.49 6.76
C ASN A 172 27.15 -26.43 7.56
N GLY A 173 26.83 -26.75 8.82
CA GLY A 173 27.64 -27.64 9.67
C GLY A 173 28.97 -27.05 10.14
N GLU A 174 29.21 -25.77 9.91
CA GLU A 174 30.39 -25.05 10.38
C GLU A 174 30.29 -24.70 11.87
N PRO A 175 31.40 -24.69 12.62
CA PRO A 175 31.39 -24.27 14.02
C PRO A 175 31.07 -22.78 14.15
N LEU A 176 30.24 -22.43 15.14
CA LEU A 176 29.95 -21.05 15.52
C LEU A 176 31.09 -20.43 16.35
#